data_AF-A0A7V2UV21-F1
#
_entry.id   AF-A0A7V2UV21-F1
#
_cell.length_a   1.000
_cell.length_b   1.000
_cell.length_c   1.000
_cell.angle_alpha   90.00
_cell.angle_beta   90.00
_cell.angle_gamma   90.00
#
_symmetry.space_group_name_H-M   'P 1'
#
loop_
_entity.id
_entity.type
_entity.pdbx_description
1 polymer ?
#
loop_
_entity_poly.entity_id
_entity_poly.type
_entity_poly.pdbx_seq_one_letter_code
_entity_poly.pdbx_strand_id
1 'polypeptide(L)'
;MRLPGAFLAPLSVLGLLPALPADAGPVKNPKAVVEEMIRDMTLPHEGRPHGVPDAYDWARRPRLSMGNAPGRFRAFSAWGQLYEDAGGNPARNTRVHLRTLQAWILSRKDGTWRRVQEGRELQGAAFREDFVENRNRPADARPVKEGGVSASAGDGHNYHFWPAEGRVPIDPDDVAGVVIAIQARLVLDDPLGPDDRAKAKYLLGVGADYWLDVQAAWDHFKTNADVGIGRFRYVTEDWAAFTMTTAPADVLRKNPPPIE
;
A
#
# COMPACT_ATOMS: atom_id res chain seq x y z
N MET A 1 -15.96 23.65 -69.36
CA MET A 1 -17.32 23.73 -68.79
C MET A 1 -17.84 22.31 -68.55
N ARG A 2 -17.74 21.80 -67.31
CA ARG A 2 -18.51 20.67 -66.74
C ARG A 2 -18.22 20.62 -65.21
N LEU A 3 -19.28 20.30 -64.47
CA LEU A 3 -19.56 20.47 -63.04
C LEU A 3 -18.73 19.60 -62.06
N PRO A 4 -18.79 19.86 -60.73
CA PRO A 4 -17.95 19.26 -59.70
C PRO A 4 -18.43 17.86 -59.27
N GLY A 5 -17.48 16.97 -58.98
CA GLY A 5 -17.75 15.65 -58.40
C GLY A 5 -17.44 15.65 -56.90
N ALA A 6 -18.47 15.46 -56.08
CA ALA A 6 -18.36 15.12 -54.67
C ALA A 6 -17.90 13.67 -54.51
N PHE A 7 -16.98 13.39 -53.57
CA PHE A 7 -16.80 12.05 -53.00
C PHE A 7 -16.40 12.13 -51.52
N LEU A 8 -17.43 11.90 -50.69
CA LEU A 8 -17.49 11.12 -49.45
C LEU A 8 -16.22 10.94 -48.60
N ALA A 9 -16.26 11.54 -47.40
CA ALA A 9 -15.44 11.14 -46.26
C ALA A 9 -15.84 9.75 -45.74
N PRO A 10 -14.91 8.92 -45.25
CA PRO A 10 -15.26 7.65 -44.61
C PRO A 10 -15.89 7.92 -43.22
N LEU A 11 -17.08 7.35 -43.00
CA LEU A 11 -17.68 7.21 -41.69
C LEU A 11 -16.70 6.45 -40.77
N SER A 12 -16.21 7.12 -39.73
CA SER A 12 -15.58 6.46 -38.60
C SER A 12 -16.68 5.80 -37.77
N VAL A 13 -16.78 4.48 -37.83
CA VAL A 13 -17.58 3.70 -36.89
C VAL A 13 -16.83 3.74 -35.56
N LEU A 14 -17.20 4.70 -34.70
CA LEU A 14 -16.85 4.65 -33.28
C LEU A 14 -17.60 3.46 -32.68
N GLY A 15 -16.95 2.29 -32.65
CA GLY A 15 -17.39 1.19 -31.83
C GLY A 15 -17.30 1.62 -30.37
N LEU A 16 -18.44 1.87 -29.72
CA LEU A 16 -18.51 1.91 -28.26
C LEU A 16 -18.06 0.53 -27.76
N LEU A 17 -16.81 0.44 -27.32
CA LEU A 17 -16.40 -0.63 -26.43
C LEU A 17 -17.22 -0.46 -25.13
N PRO A 18 -17.97 -1.46 -24.68
CA PRO A 18 -18.59 -1.38 -23.37
C PRO A 18 -17.48 -1.21 -22.34
N ALA A 19 -17.62 -0.22 -21.47
CA ALA A 19 -16.77 -0.09 -20.30
C ALA A 19 -16.84 -1.41 -19.53
N LEU A 20 -15.70 -2.08 -19.37
CA LEU A 20 -15.60 -3.21 -18.45
C LEU A 20 -16.03 -2.71 -17.07
N PRO A 21 -16.88 -3.45 -16.34
CA PRO A 21 -17.23 -3.06 -14.99
C PRO A 21 -15.94 -3.02 -14.16
N ALA A 22 -15.76 -1.95 -13.39
CA ALA A 22 -14.74 -1.90 -12.37
C ALA A 22 -15.04 -3.04 -11.39
N ASP A 23 -14.31 -4.15 -11.49
CA ASP A 23 -14.41 -5.24 -10.52
C ASP A 23 -13.68 -4.80 -9.24
N ALA A 24 -14.35 -3.93 -8.50
CA ALA A 24 -14.18 -3.83 -7.07
C ALA A 24 -14.96 -5.00 -6.47
N GLY A 25 -14.40 -6.21 -6.56
CA GLY A 25 -14.87 -7.30 -5.72
C GLY A 25 -14.67 -6.87 -4.27
N PRO A 26 -15.73 -6.68 -3.46
CA PRO A 26 -15.58 -6.33 -2.06
C PRO A 26 -14.92 -7.49 -1.32
N VAL A 27 -14.17 -7.21 -0.25
CA VAL A 27 -13.91 -8.26 0.72
C VAL A 27 -15.25 -8.66 1.32
N LYS A 28 -15.82 -9.78 0.86
CA LYS A 28 -17.22 -10.19 1.10
C LYS A 28 -17.58 -10.45 2.57
N ASN A 29 -16.65 -10.27 3.50
CA ASN A 29 -16.86 -10.56 4.92
C ASN A 29 -16.00 -9.66 5.81
N PRO A 30 -16.57 -8.59 6.42
CA PRO A 30 -15.86 -7.71 7.34
C PRO A 30 -15.18 -8.44 8.50
N LYS A 31 -15.75 -9.57 8.98
CA LYS A 31 -15.10 -10.40 10.01
C LYS A 31 -13.81 -11.05 9.49
N ALA A 32 -13.77 -11.43 8.22
CA ALA A 32 -12.55 -11.99 7.62
C ALA A 32 -11.44 -10.95 7.54
N VAL A 33 -11.77 -9.69 7.22
CA VAL A 33 -10.78 -8.58 7.23
C VAL A 33 -10.23 -8.38 8.64
N VAL A 34 -11.09 -8.36 9.66
CA VAL A 34 -10.66 -8.22 11.06
C VAL A 34 -9.70 -9.33 11.49
N GLU A 35 -10.02 -10.60 11.19
CA GLU A 35 -9.12 -11.70 11.52
C GLU A 35 -7.82 -11.63 10.70
N GLU A 36 -7.86 -11.12 9.47
CA GLU A 36 -6.64 -10.85 8.70
C GLU A 36 -5.78 -9.77 9.37
N MET A 37 -6.36 -8.66 9.84
CA MET A 37 -5.62 -7.63 10.60
C MET A 37 -4.92 -8.21 11.83
N ILE A 38 -5.60 -9.11 12.53
CA ILE A 38 -5.05 -9.79 13.70
C ILE A 38 -3.90 -10.71 13.28
N ARG A 39 -4.06 -11.48 12.20
CA ARG A 39 -3.01 -12.34 11.65
C ARG A 39 -1.80 -11.56 11.16
N ASP A 40 -2.01 -10.43 10.50
CA ASP A 40 -0.96 -9.53 10.01
C ASP A 40 -0.14 -8.89 11.14
N MET A 41 -0.60 -8.96 12.39
CA MET A 41 0.15 -8.49 13.56
C MET A 41 0.63 -9.61 14.49
N THR A 42 0.32 -10.88 14.19
CA THR A 42 0.65 -12.03 15.06
C THR A 42 1.47 -13.13 14.38
N LEU A 43 1.32 -13.31 13.06
CA LEU A 43 2.05 -14.30 12.29
C LEU A 43 3.39 -13.73 11.77
N PRO A 44 4.43 -14.58 11.60
CA PRO A 44 5.67 -14.16 10.95
C PRO A 44 5.45 -13.84 9.48
N HIS A 45 6.34 -13.06 8.88
CA HIS A 45 6.31 -12.78 7.44
C HIS A 45 6.27 -14.07 6.61
N GLU A 46 5.56 -14.06 5.49
CA GLU A 46 5.46 -15.24 4.59
C GLU A 46 6.75 -15.49 3.81
N GLY A 47 7.53 -14.44 3.61
CA GLY A 47 8.86 -14.47 3.03
C GLY A 47 9.78 -13.50 3.74
N ARG A 48 11.00 -13.34 3.23
CA ARG A 48 11.95 -12.36 3.76
C ARG A 48 12.05 -11.20 2.79
N PRO A 49 11.82 -9.94 3.19
CA PRO A 49 12.11 -8.81 2.31
C PRO A 49 13.61 -8.80 1.98
N HIS A 50 13.95 -8.80 0.70
CA HIS A 50 15.36 -8.79 0.26
C HIS A 50 16.09 -7.53 0.77
N GLY A 51 17.39 -7.64 1.00
CA GLY A 51 18.24 -6.54 1.46
C GLY A 51 17.99 -6.04 2.89
N VAL A 52 16.96 -6.50 3.59
CA VAL A 52 16.69 -6.10 4.99
C VAL A 52 17.62 -6.87 5.94
N PRO A 53 18.45 -6.18 6.76
CA PRO A 53 19.34 -6.83 7.70
C PRO A 53 18.58 -7.64 8.76
N ASP A 54 19.08 -8.84 9.08
CA ASP A 54 18.47 -9.72 10.09
C ASP A 54 18.46 -9.11 11.51
N ALA A 55 19.32 -8.12 11.76
CA ALA A 55 19.36 -7.38 13.02
C ALA A 55 18.18 -6.42 13.20
N TYR A 56 17.44 -6.09 12.13
CA TYR A 56 16.25 -5.28 12.23
C TYR A 56 15.13 -6.11 12.87
N ASP A 57 14.51 -5.55 13.91
CA ASP A 57 13.46 -6.21 14.70
C ASP A 57 12.19 -6.53 13.90
N TRP A 58 11.98 -5.85 12.77
CA TRP A 58 10.91 -6.11 11.81
C TRP A 58 11.30 -7.04 10.66
N ALA A 59 12.54 -7.53 10.57
CA ALA A 59 13.01 -8.28 9.40
C ALA A 59 12.25 -9.60 9.17
N ARG A 60 11.61 -10.16 10.20
CA ARG A 60 11.02 -11.52 10.17
C ARG A 60 9.56 -11.59 10.64
N ARG A 61 9.06 -10.52 11.25
CA ARG A 61 7.72 -10.48 11.86
C ARG A 61 7.21 -9.03 11.88
N PRO A 62 5.90 -8.82 11.93
CA PRO A 62 5.35 -7.50 12.21
C PRO A 62 5.85 -6.99 13.56
N ARG A 63 5.88 -5.67 13.73
CA ARG A 63 6.24 -5.05 15.00
C ARG A 63 5.40 -3.82 15.29
N LEU A 64 5.28 -3.52 16.57
CA LEU A 64 4.80 -2.23 17.06
C LEU A 64 5.99 -1.42 17.56
N SER A 65 5.90 -0.11 17.39
CA SER A 65 6.88 0.87 17.86
C SER A 65 6.18 1.85 18.81
N MET A 66 5.92 3.07 18.36
CA MET A 66 5.17 4.06 19.14
C MET A 66 3.72 3.60 19.42
N GLY A 67 3.16 2.73 18.58
CA GLY A 67 1.83 2.18 18.77
C GLY A 67 0.77 3.28 18.92
N ASN A 68 0.03 3.26 20.04
CA ASN A 68 -1.03 4.23 20.34
C ASN A 68 -0.55 5.46 21.12
N ALA A 69 0.76 5.71 21.20
CA ALA A 69 1.35 6.79 21.98
C ALA A 69 2.18 7.74 21.10
N PRO A 70 1.55 8.63 20.30
CA PRO A 70 2.26 9.56 19.41
C PRO A 70 3.22 10.53 20.12
N GLY A 71 3.02 10.78 21.42
CA GLY A 71 3.89 11.68 22.20
C GLY A 71 3.89 13.11 21.66
N ARG A 72 5.04 13.60 21.21
CA ARG A 72 5.21 14.98 20.70
C ARG A 72 4.79 15.17 19.24
N PHE A 73 4.53 14.09 18.52
CA PHE A 73 4.19 14.15 17.11
C PHE A 73 2.74 14.65 16.94
N ARG A 74 2.49 15.47 15.92
CA ARG A 74 1.18 16.11 15.64
C ARG A 74 0.67 15.83 14.24
N ALA A 75 1.42 15.06 13.45
CA ALA A 75 1.03 14.62 12.14
C ALA A 75 1.25 13.12 11.95
N PHE A 76 0.64 12.58 10.91
CA PHE A 76 0.58 11.16 10.62
C PHE A 76 0.69 10.94 9.12
N SER A 77 1.34 9.86 8.73
CA SER A 77 1.25 9.33 7.37
C SER A 77 1.30 7.82 7.34
N ALA A 78 0.34 7.21 6.67
CA ALA A 78 0.43 5.84 6.21
C ALA A 78 1.50 5.70 5.12
N TRP A 79 2.03 4.49 4.99
CA TRP A 79 2.94 4.10 3.94
C TRP A 79 2.83 2.60 3.64
N GLY A 80 3.41 2.17 2.53
CA GLY A 80 3.63 0.76 2.23
C GLY A 80 5.00 0.49 1.62
N GLN A 81 5.37 -0.79 1.61
CA GLN A 81 6.66 -1.28 1.16
C GLN A 81 6.44 -2.54 0.33
N LEU A 82 6.85 -2.49 -0.93
CA LEU A 82 6.88 -3.63 -1.84
C LEU A 82 8.33 -4.07 -2.02
N TYR A 83 8.60 -5.33 -1.71
CA TYR A 83 9.92 -5.98 -1.84
C TYR A 83 9.84 -7.17 -2.79
N GLU A 84 10.99 -7.56 -3.34
CA GLU A 84 11.18 -8.96 -3.75
C GLU A 84 11.53 -9.83 -2.54
N ASP A 85 11.21 -11.12 -2.61
CA ASP A 85 11.67 -12.06 -1.60
C ASP A 85 13.20 -12.19 -1.62
N ALA A 86 13.82 -12.46 -0.47
CA ALA A 86 15.25 -12.62 -0.34
C ALA A 86 15.83 -13.77 -1.18
N GLY A 87 15.00 -14.75 -1.57
CA GLY A 87 15.33 -15.78 -2.55
C GLY A 87 15.29 -15.31 -4.01
N GLY A 88 14.91 -14.06 -4.25
CA GLY A 88 14.75 -13.41 -5.56
C GLY A 88 13.36 -13.60 -6.17
N ASN A 89 13.11 -12.84 -7.24
CA ASN A 89 11.89 -12.94 -8.03
C ASN A 89 12.17 -13.49 -9.45
N PRO A 90 11.67 -14.69 -9.81
CA PRO A 90 11.89 -15.27 -11.14
C PRO A 90 10.92 -14.76 -12.21
N ALA A 91 9.84 -14.05 -11.84
CA ALA A 91 8.96 -13.42 -12.82
C ALA A 91 9.68 -12.26 -13.53
N ARG A 92 9.32 -12.03 -14.81
CA ARG A 92 9.87 -11.01 -15.70
C ARG A 92 8.79 -10.14 -16.32
N ASN A 93 7.55 -10.64 -16.40
CA ASN A 93 6.40 -9.91 -16.95
C ASN A 93 5.29 -9.70 -15.90
N THR A 94 5.66 -9.49 -14.64
CA THR A 94 4.71 -9.33 -13.54
C THR A 94 4.98 -8.07 -12.71
N ARG A 95 3.92 -7.33 -12.40
CA ARG A 95 3.89 -6.18 -11.47
C ARG A 95 2.87 -6.41 -10.37
N VAL A 96 2.86 -5.52 -9.38
CA VAL A 96 1.83 -5.44 -8.35
C VAL A 96 0.94 -4.23 -8.60
N HIS A 97 -0.37 -4.45 -8.74
CA HIS A 97 -1.38 -3.39 -8.72
C HIS A 97 -1.77 -3.11 -7.27
N LEU A 98 -1.58 -1.86 -6.83
CA LEU A 98 -1.88 -1.34 -5.51
C LEU A 98 -3.03 -0.33 -5.61
N ARG A 99 -4.06 -0.46 -4.77
CA ARG A 99 -5.16 0.51 -4.71
C ARG A 99 -5.73 0.69 -3.31
N THR A 100 -6.39 1.83 -3.10
CA THR A 100 -7.21 2.10 -1.91
C THR A 100 -6.40 2.00 -0.61
N LEU A 101 -5.28 2.72 -0.52
CA LEU A 101 -4.57 2.85 0.75
C LEU A 101 -5.45 3.66 1.71
N GLN A 102 -5.76 3.12 2.87
CA GLN A 102 -6.57 3.78 3.88
C GLN A 102 -5.85 3.78 5.22
N ALA A 103 -6.02 4.88 5.96
CA ALA A 103 -5.59 4.99 7.33
C ALA A 103 -6.74 5.39 8.23
N TRP A 104 -6.91 4.66 9.32
CA TRP A 104 -7.96 4.86 10.30
C TRP A 104 -7.36 5.04 11.69
N ILE A 105 -7.89 6.00 12.44
CA ILE A 105 -7.57 6.20 13.85
C ILE A 105 -8.83 6.00 14.68
N LEU A 106 -8.74 5.12 15.68
CA LEU A 106 -9.74 4.97 16.72
C LEU A 106 -9.54 6.08 17.75
N SER A 107 -10.54 6.93 17.93
CA SER A 107 -10.50 7.97 18.95
C SER A 107 -10.62 7.36 20.35
N ARG A 108 -9.77 7.85 21.26
CA ARG A 108 -9.82 7.52 22.68
C ARG A 108 -11.01 8.20 23.37
N LYS A 109 -11.40 9.38 22.90
CA LYS A 109 -12.47 10.21 23.50
C LYS A 109 -13.85 9.61 23.29
N ASP A 110 -14.13 9.07 22.12
CA ASP A 110 -15.48 8.59 21.76
C ASP A 110 -15.54 7.16 21.22
N GLY A 111 -14.40 6.48 21.09
CA GLY A 111 -14.37 5.10 20.60
C GLY A 111 -14.78 4.95 19.13
N THR A 112 -14.76 6.02 18.34
CA THR A 112 -15.15 5.97 16.92
C THR A 112 -13.93 5.96 16.00
N TRP A 113 -13.96 5.09 14.99
CA TRP A 113 -12.98 5.07 13.91
C TRP A 113 -13.17 6.26 12.96
N ARG A 114 -12.10 6.99 12.69
CA ARG A 114 -12.05 8.09 11.73
C ARG A 114 -11.05 7.77 10.63
N ARG A 115 -11.47 7.87 9.37
CA ARG A 115 -10.53 7.80 8.24
C ARG A 115 -9.74 9.09 8.22
N VAL A 116 -8.45 9.00 8.47
CA VAL A 116 -7.56 10.17 8.50
C VAL A 116 -6.81 10.34 7.19
N GLN A 117 -6.59 9.26 6.43
CA GLN A 117 -6.05 9.33 5.06
C GLN A 117 -6.74 8.34 4.14
N GLU A 118 -6.84 8.73 2.88
CA GLU A 118 -7.28 7.90 1.76
C GLU A 118 -6.33 8.18 0.59
N GLY A 119 -5.38 7.28 0.35
CA GLY A 119 -4.44 7.36 -0.76
C GLY A 119 -5.09 6.88 -2.04
N ARG A 120 -5.89 7.75 -2.67
CA ARG A 120 -6.48 7.51 -3.99
C ARG A 120 -5.40 7.55 -5.06
N GLU A 121 -4.45 8.46 -4.88
CA GLU A 121 -3.21 8.54 -5.62
C GLU A 121 -2.06 8.18 -4.69
N LEU A 122 -1.15 7.35 -5.19
CA LEU A 122 0.05 6.95 -4.48
C LEU A 122 1.26 7.55 -5.18
N GLN A 123 2.12 8.17 -4.39
CA GLN A 123 3.47 8.52 -4.81
C GLN A 123 4.45 7.63 -4.06
N GLY A 124 5.69 7.59 -4.53
CA GLY A 124 6.73 6.81 -3.88
C GLY A 124 8.05 6.88 -4.61
N ALA A 125 9.05 6.20 -4.06
CA ALA A 125 10.36 6.07 -4.67
C ALA A 125 10.92 4.66 -4.44
N ALA A 126 11.91 4.29 -5.25
CA ALA A 126 12.63 3.05 -5.07
C ALA A 126 13.77 3.27 -4.08
N PHE A 127 13.63 2.82 -2.84
CA PHE A 127 14.63 2.98 -1.79
C PHE A 127 15.59 1.81 -1.76
N ARG A 128 16.85 2.06 -1.42
CA ARG A 128 17.77 0.98 -1.01
C ARG A 128 17.08 0.19 0.10
N GLU A 129 17.09 -1.14 -0.04
CA GLU A 129 16.25 -2.04 0.74
C GLU A 129 16.41 -2.00 2.26
N ASP A 130 17.56 -1.53 2.76
CA ASP A 130 17.85 -1.36 4.18
C ASP A 130 17.55 0.05 4.72
N PHE A 131 17.07 0.95 3.85
CA PHE A 131 16.82 2.37 4.09
C PHE A 131 18.03 3.19 4.58
N VAL A 132 19.25 2.64 4.50
CA VAL A 132 20.46 3.32 4.99
C VAL A 132 20.69 4.60 4.20
N GLU A 133 20.96 5.69 4.93
CA GLU A 133 21.22 7.03 4.38
C GLU A 133 20.07 7.60 3.52
N ASN A 134 18.85 7.04 3.62
CA ASN A 134 17.70 7.49 2.84
C ASN A 134 17.95 7.47 1.31
N ARG A 135 18.86 6.61 0.83
CA ARG A 135 19.21 6.51 -0.59
C ARG A 135 18.03 5.96 -1.40
N ASN A 136 17.66 6.67 -2.46
CA ASN A 136 16.56 6.29 -3.33
C ASN A 136 16.76 6.78 -4.77
N ARG A 137 15.95 6.23 -5.67
CA ARG A 137 15.84 6.58 -7.08
C ARG A 137 14.35 6.61 -7.50
N PRO A 138 13.99 7.17 -8.66
CA PRO A 138 12.63 7.08 -9.17
C PRO A 138 12.14 5.63 -9.21
N ALA A 139 10.91 5.39 -8.76
CA ALA A 139 10.30 4.07 -8.82
C ALA A 139 9.77 3.75 -10.22
N ASP A 140 9.81 2.48 -10.60
CA ASP A 140 9.00 1.96 -11.71
C ASP A 140 7.55 1.81 -11.23
N ALA A 141 6.86 2.93 -11.03
CA ALA A 141 5.46 3.00 -10.63
C ALA A 141 4.66 3.73 -11.73
N ARG A 142 3.51 3.17 -12.11
CA ARG A 142 2.68 3.68 -13.20
C ARG A 142 1.23 3.80 -12.74
N PRO A 143 0.54 4.93 -12.97
CA PRO A 143 -0.89 5.02 -12.70
C PRO A 143 -1.67 3.94 -13.44
N VAL A 144 -2.71 3.41 -12.80
CA VAL A 144 -3.63 2.42 -13.40
C VAL A 144 -4.98 3.09 -13.63
N LYS A 145 -5.59 2.89 -14.81
CA LYS A 145 -6.84 3.55 -15.20
C LYS A 145 -7.99 3.23 -14.24
N GLU A 146 -8.00 2.01 -13.72
CA GLU A 146 -8.95 1.50 -12.74
C GLU A 146 -8.70 2.03 -11.31
N GLY A 147 -7.69 2.88 -11.13
CA GLY A 147 -7.31 3.49 -9.86
C GLY A 147 -6.03 2.91 -9.25
N GLY A 148 -5.32 3.73 -8.47
CA GLY A 148 -4.07 3.34 -7.83
C GLY A 148 -2.88 3.29 -8.79
N VAL A 149 -1.88 2.46 -8.47
CA VAL A 149 -0.62 2.35 -9.23
C VAL A 149 -0.23 0.89 -9.45
N SER A 150 0.51 0.61 -10.52
CA SER A 150 1.23 -0.64 -10.70
C SER A 150 2.72 -0.43 -10.52
N ALA A 151 3.36 -1.26 -9.71
CA ALA A 151 4.77 -1.12 -9.38
C ALA A 151 5.51 -2.47 -9.39
N SER A 152 6.82 -2.40 -9.59
CA SER A 152 7.76 -3.50 -9.41
C SER A 152 8.75 -3.17 -8.28
N ALA A 153 9.47 -4.18 -7.79
CA ALA A 153 10.55 -4.05 -6.81
C ALA A 153 11.65 -5.07 -7.12
N GLY A 154 12.87 -4.80 -6.66
CA GLY A 154 14.05 -5.62 -6.92
C GLY A 154 15.27 -4.77 -7.27
N ASP A 155 16.33 -5.44 -7.74
CA ASP A 155 17.62 -4.81 -8.07
C ASP A 155 18.20 -4.01 -6.88
N GLY A 156 18.09 -4.57 -5.67
CA GLY A 156 18.57 -3.93 -4.44
C GLY A 156 17.69 -2.78 -3.92
N HIS A 157 16.48 -2.63 -4.46
CA HIS A 157 15.55 -1.55 -4.09
C HIS A 157 14.13 -2.07 -3.83
N ASN A 158 13.52 -1.60 -2.74
CA ASN A 158 12.08 -1.73 -2.52
C ASN A 158 11.33 -0.58 -3.19
N TYR A 159 10.03 -0.73 -3.41
CA TYR A 159 9.15 0.41 -3.67
C TYR A 159 8.47 0.83 -2.37
N HIS A 160 8.86 1.99 -1.86
CA HIS A 160 8.22 2.62 -0.70
C HIS A 160 7.27 3.70 -1.19
N PHE A 161 6.01 3.64 -0.74
CA PHE A 161 4.94 4.51 -1.23
C PHE A 161 4.09 5.05 -0.10
N TRP A 162 3.43 6.17 -0.36
CA TRP A 162 2.56 6.87 0.58
C TRP A 162 1.49 7.68 -0.18
N PRO A 163 0.42 8.14 0.51
CA PRO A 163 -0.60 8.99 -0.11
C PRO A 163 0.00 10.24 -0.73
N ALA A 164 -0.35 10.55 -1.97
CA ALA A 164 0.13 11.75 -2.67
C ALA A 164 -0.35 13.05 -2.01
N GLU A 165 -1.47 12.99 -1.30
CA GLU A 165 -2.02 14.09 -0.51
C GLU A 165 -1.10 14.49 0.67
N GLY A 166 -0.12 13.64 1.00
CA GLY A 166 0.86 13.90 2.05
C GLY A 166 0.30 13.63 3.45
N ARG A 167 0.95 14.22 4.44
CA ARG A 167 0.69 13.98 5.87
C ARG A 167 -0.58 14.67 6.33
N VAL A 168 -1.21 14.13 7.36
CA VAL A 168 -2.41 14.71 7.97
C VAL A 168 -2.19 15.06 9.43
N PRO A 169 -2.86 16.10 9.97
CA PRO A 169 -2.77 16.43 11.38
C PRO A 169 -3.49 15.37 12.24
N ILE A 170 -2.99 15.14 13.44
CA ILE A 170 -3.61 14.29 14.46
C ILE A 170 -3.61 14.97 15.82
N ASP A 171 -4.57 14.61 16.67
CA ASP A 171 -4.51 14.87 18.10
C ASP A 171 -3.72 13.72 18.77
N PRO A 172 -2.52 13.97 19.29
CA PRO A 172 -1.67 12.95 19.92
C PRO A 172 -2.33 12.26 21.13
N ASP A 173 -3.22 12.97 21.83
CA ASP A 173 -3.87 12.50 23.05
C ASP A 173 -5.14 11.68 22.73
N ASP A 174 -5.57 11.68 21.45
CA ASP A 174 -6.79 11.03 20.98
C ASP A 174 -6.54 9.88 20.00
N VAL A 175 -5.52 9.07 20.27
CA VAL A 175 -5.24 7.84 19.52
C VAL A 175 -5.39 6.63 20.43
N ALA A 176 -6.39 5.78 20.18
CA ALA A 176 -6.60 4.49 20.85
C ALA A 176 -6.29 3.28 19.97
N GLY A 177 -6.13 3.48 18.67
CA GLY A 177 -5.86 2.45 17.69
C GLY A 177 -5.56 3.07 16.33
N VAL A 178 -4.71 2.42 15.55
CA VAL A 178 -4.38 2.76 14.16
C VAL A 178 -4.63 1.52 13.34
N VAL A 179 -5.22 1.69 12.15
CA VAL A 179 -5.31 0.65 11.14
C VAL A 179 -4.89 1.23 9.80
N ILE A 180 -3.97 0.53 9.14
CA ILE A 180 -3.63 0.76 7.74
C ILE A 180 -4.09 -0.43 6.94
N ALA A 181 -4.68 -0.18 5.78
CA ALA A 181 -5.06 -1.21 4.83
C ALA A 181 -4.79 -0.75 3.41
N ILE A 182 -4.32 -1.67 2.57
CA ILE A 182 -4.25 -1.49 1.12
C ILE A 182 -4.69 -2.77 0.43
N GLN A 183 -5.27 -2.65 -0.75
CA GLN A 183 -5.56 -3.79 -1.62
C GLN A 183 -4.45 -3.97 -2.65
N ALA A 184 -4.02 -5.21 -2.86
CA ALA A 184 -3.06 -5.53 -3.91
C ALA A 184 -3.36 -6.83 -4.65
N ARG A 185 -2.88 -6.93 -5.88
CA ARG A 185 -2.83 -8.16 -6.67
C ARG A 185 -1.70 -8.13 -7.72
N LEU A 186 -1.35 -9.29 -8.26
CA LEU A 186 -0.44 -9.42 -9.40
C LEU A 186 -1.15 -9.10 -10.72
N VAL A 187 -0.46 -8.35 -11.57
CA VAL A 187 -0.89 -8.02 -12.94
C VAL A 187 0.27 -8.20 -13.91
N LEU A 188 -0.02 -8.34 -15.21
CA LEU A 188 1.01 -8.39 -16.25
C LEU A 188 1.66 -7.00 -16.41
N ASP A 189 2.97 -6.97 -16.66
CA ASP A 189 3.67 -5.72 -17.05
C ASP A 189 3.33 -5.35 -18.49
N ASP A 190 3.50 -6.29 -19.41
CA ASP A 190 3.03 -6.27 -20.79
C ASP A 190 1.83 -7.23 -20.94
N PRO A 191 0.62 -6.71 -21.21
CA PRO A 191 -0.57 -7.53 -21.46
C PRO A 191 -0.44 -8.51 -22.63
N LEU A 192 0.51 -8.28 -23.55
CA LEU A 192 0.79 -9.15 -24.69
C LEU A 192 1.96 -10.12 -24.43
N GLY A 193 2.65 -9.98 -23.30
CA GLY A 193 3.77 -10.82 -22.91
C GLY A 193 3.34 -12.15 -22.28
N PRO A 194 4.29 -13.08 -22.02
CA PRO A 194 4.00 -14.34 -21.33
C PRO A 194 3.42 -14.09 -19.93
N ASP A 195 2.42 -14.90 -19.54
CA ASP A 195 1.92 -14.87 -18.16
C ASP A 195 2.85 -15.67 -17.25
N ASP A 196 3.55 -14.97 -16.34
CA ASP A 196 4.44 -15.56 -15.35
C ASP A 196 4.08 -15.19 -13.91
N ARG A 197 2.85 -14.72 -13.67
CA ARG A 197 2.39 -14.25 -12.34
C ARG A 197 2.51 -15.33 -11.26
N ALA A 198 2.21 -16.59 -11.60
CA ALA A 198 2.37 -17.72 -10.69
C ALA A 198 3.82 -17.94 -10.19
N LYS A 199 4.82 -17.37 -10.87
CA LYS A 199 6.24 -17.42 -10.47
C LYS A 199 6.64 -16.24 -9.61
N ALA A 200 5.85 -15.16 -9.55
CA ALA A 200 6.24 -13.93 -8.89
C ALA A 200 6.43 -14.12 -7.38
N LYS A 201 7.46 -13.48 -6.84
CA LYS A 201 7.80 -13.49 -5.40
C LYS A 201 7.90 -12.06 -4.88
N TYR A 202 6.77 -11.36 -4.92
CA TYR A 202 6.63 -10.03 -4.35
C TYR A 202 6.03 -10.10 -2.94
N LEU A 203 6.64 -9.39 -2.00
CA LEU A 203 6.21 -9.24 -0.62
C LEU A 203 5.70 -7.82 -0.40
N LEU A 204 4.49 -7.68 0.14
CA LEU A 204 3.91 -6.39 0.48
C LEU A 204 3.64 -6.30 1.98
N GLY A 205 4.04 -5.17 2.57
CA GLY A 205 3.73 -4.79 3.94
C GLY A 205 3.32 -3.32 3.99
N VAL A 206 2.54 -2.95 5.00
CA VAL A 206 2.12 -1.57 5.25
C VAL A 206 2.46 -1.14 6.67
N GLY A 207 2.52 0.17 6.87
CA GLY A 207 2.80 0.76 8.16
C GLY A 207 2.43 2.23 8.18
N ALA A 208 2.84 2.92 9.23
CA ALA A 208 2.65 4.36 9.33
C ALA A 208 3.75 4.99 10.18
N ASP A 209 3.92 6.29 9.99
CA ASP A 209 4.80 7.12 10.80
C ASP A 209 4.01 8.25 11.46
N TYR A 210 4.36 8.55 12.70
CA TYR A 210 4.07 9.83 13.31
C TYR A 210 5.15 10.84 12.93
N TRP A 211 4.74 12.10 12.71
CA TRP A 211 5.59 13.22 12.30
C TRP A 211 5.37 14.43 13.21
N LEU A 212 6.40 15.26 13.38
CA LEU A 212 6.32 16.44 14.26
C LEU A 212 5.17 17.35 13.84
N ASP A 213 5.05 17.59 12.54
CA ASP A 213 3.96 18.31 11.90
C ASP A 213 3.85 17.89 10.42
N VAL A 214 2.87 18.45 9.71
CA VAL A 214 2.57 18.09 8.32
C VAL A 214 3.67 18.52 7.33
N GLN A 215 4.47 19.53 7.66
CA GLN A 215 5.54 20.10 6.82
C GLN A 215 6.94 19.57 7.18
N ALA A 216 7.10 18.86 8.31
CA ALA A 216 8.37 18.38 8.80
C ALA A 216 9.20 17.64 7.73
N ALA A 217 10.43 18.08 7.49
CA ALA A 217 11.36 17.32 6.65
C ALA A 217 11.88 16.10 7.42
N TRP A 218 12.30 15.04 6.71
CA TRP A 218 12.99 13.93 7.37
C TRP A 218 14.36 14.39 7.87
N ASP A 219 14.68 14.08 9.13
CA ASP A 219 15.97 14.36 9.77
C ASP A 219 16.33 13.17 10.66
N HIS A 220 16.89 12.11 10.06
CA HIS A 220 17.49 10.98 10.77
C HIS A 220 16.65 10.44 11.96
N PHE A 221 15.35 10.22 11.72
CA PHE A 221 14.38 9.72 12.72
C PHE A 221 14.14 10.64 13.93
N LYS A 222 14.53 11.92 13.85
CA LYS A 222 14.22 12.92 14.89
C LYS A 222 12.86 13.57 14.65
N THR A 223 12.46 13.70 13.39
CA THR A 223 11.23 14.39 12.97
C THR A 223 10.05 13.44 12.73
N ASN A 224 10.33 12.14 12.67
CA ASN A 224 9.33 11.08 12.57
C ASN A 224 9.68 9.89 13.47
N ALA A 225 8.66 9.12 13.84
CA ALA A 225 8.82 7.82 14.47
C ALA A 225 7.78 6.85 13.91
N ASP A 226 8.21 5.62 13.67
CA ASP A 226 7.34 4.54 13.23
C ASP A 226 6.23 4.26 14.26
N VAL A 227 5.01 4.08 13.76
CA VAL A 227 3.85 3.60 14.51
C VAL A 227 3.98 2.09 14.71
N GLY A 228 4.24 1.39 13.60
CA GLY A 228 4.36 -0.06 13.50
C GLY A 228 4.43 -0.50 12.05
N ILE A 229 4.95 -1.72 11.87
CA ILE A 229 5.14 -2.35 10.57
C ILE A 229 4.33 -3.66 10.56
N GLY A 230 3.43 -3.78 9.58
CA GLY A 230 2.63 -4.97 9.36
C GLY A 230 3.42 -6.14 8.79
N ARG A 231 2.76 -7.29 8.70
CA ARG A 231 3.34 -8.51 8.15
C ARG A 231 3.58 -8.36 6.64
N PHE A 232 4.76 -8.79 6.19
CA PHE A 232 5.01 -8.98 4.76
C PHE A 232 4.38 -10.30 4.30
N ARG A 233 3.47 -10.19 3.34
CA ARG A 233 2.78 -11.32 2.72
C ARG A 233 3.03 -11.35 1.22
N TYR A 234 2.96 -12.54 0.63
CA TYR A 234 3.06 -12.65 -0.82
C TYR A 234 1.84 -12.02 -1.50
N VAL A 235 2.10 -11.27 -2.56
CA VAL A 235 1.03 -10.79 -3.45
C VAL A 235 0.64 -11.90 -4.41
N THR A 236 -0.66 -12.16 -4.54
CA THR A 236 -1.23 -13.19 -5.41
C THR A 236 -2.02 -12.57 -6.57
N GLU A 237 -2.52 -13.37 -7.50
CA GLU A 237 -3.35 -12.89 -8.63
C GLU A 237 -4.71 -12.33 -8.17
N ASP A 238 -5.23 -12.82 -7.05
CA ASP A 238 -6.47 -12.34 -6.45
C ASP A 238 -6.23 -11.08 -5.60
N TRP A 239 -7.24 -10.20 -5.55
CA TRP A 239 -7.25 -9.07 -4.64
C TRP A 239 -7.20 -9.55 -3.19
N ALA A 240 -6.22 -9.06 -2.45
CA ALA A 240 -6.12 -9.26 -1.01
C ALA A 240 -5.86 -7.93 -0.29
N ALA A 241 -6.33 -7.82 0.94
CA ALA A 241 -5.98 -6.74 1.85
C ALA A 241 -4.67 -7.07 2.58
N PHE A 242 -3.81 -6.06 2.72
CA PHE A 242 -2.57 -6.07 3.47
C PHE A 242 -2.67 -5.00 4.54
N THR A 243 -2.41 -5.36 5.79
CA THR A 243 -2.79 -4.49 6.90
C THR A 243 -1.71 -4.35 7.97
N MET A 244 -1.84 -3.29 8.75
CA MET A 244 -1.12 -3.07 10.00
C MET A 244 -2.11 -2.51 11.00
N THR A 245 -2.06 -2.97 12.25
CA THR A 245 -2.87 -2.38 13.31
C THR A 245 -2.18 -2.34 14.65
N THR A 246 -2.47 -1.29 15.42
CA THR A 246 -2.08 -1.15 16.83
C THR A 246 -3.25 -1.44 17.78
N ALA A 247 -4.46 -1.69 17.24
CA ALA A 247 -5.65 -1.96 18.03
C ALA A 247 -5.63 -3.41 18.53
N PRO A 248 -5.94 -3.65 19.82
CA PRO A 248 -6.06 -5.02 20.34
C PRO A 248 -7.12 -5.83 19.59
N ALA A 249 -6.90 -7.14 19.50
CA ALA A 249 -7.80 -8.06 18.79
C ALA A 249 -9.25 -8.02 19.29
N ASP A 250 -9.46 -7.86 20.59
CA ASP A 250 -10.81 -7.78 21.16
C ASP A 250 -11.50 -6.45 20.82
N VAL A 251 -10.75 -5.35 20.72
CA VAL A 251 -11.25 -4.06 20.23
C VAL A 251 -11.67 -4.19 18.77
N LEU A 252 -10.83 -4.75 17.90
CA LEU A 252 -11.14 -4.93 16.47
C LEU A 252 -12.37 -5.82 16.25
N ARG A 253 -12.51 -6.90 17.03
CA ARG A 253 -13.67 -7.81 16.92
C ARG A 253 -14.98 -7.17 17.40
N LYS A 254 -14.92 -6.31 18.43
CA LYS A 254 -16.11 -5.63 18.99
C LYS A 254 -16.49 -4.37 18.21
N ASN A 255 -15.49 -3.65 17.72
CA ASN A 255 -15.62 -2.36 17.05
C ASN A 255 -14.66 -2.32 15.85
N PRO A 256 -14.99 -2.99 14.74
CA PRO A 256 -14.14 -3.01 13.56
C PRO A 256 -14.13 -1.64 12.85
N PRO A 257 -13.01 -1.23 12.25
CA PRO A 257 -13.00 -0.07 11.36
C PRO A 257 -13.85 -0.35 10.10
N PRO A 258 -14.41 0.67 9.43
CA PRO A 258 -15.25 0.48 8.25
C PRO A 258 -14.38 0.40 7.00
N ILE A 259 -13.58 -0.67 6.91
CA ILE A 259 -12.70 -0.96 5.78
C ILE A 259 -13.46 -1.81 4.75
N GLU A 260 -13.25 -1.49 3.47
CA GLU A 260 -13.87 -2.12 2.30
C GLU A 260 -12.94 -3.13 1.60
#